data_AF-A0A533RT47-F1
#
_entry.id   AF-A0A533RT47-F1
#
_cell.length_a   1.000
_cell.length_b   1.000
_cell.length_c   1.000
_cell.angle_alpha   90.00
_cell.angle_beta   90.00
_cell.angle_gamma   90.00
#
_symmetry.space_group_name_H-M   'P 1'
#
loop_
_entity.id
_entity.type
_entity.pdbx_description
1 polymer ?
#
loop_
_entity_poly.entity_id
_entity_poly.type
_entity_poly.pdbx_seq_one_letter_code
_entity_poly.pdbx_strand_id
1 'polypeptide(L)'
;MSLSIGIVGLPNVGKSTLFTALTKNQVEAANYPFATIEPNTGIVPVPDARLEALAKIVNPQRTLPATVEFVDIAGLVKGASEGAGLGNQFLANIRECDAIAEV
;
A
#
# COMPACT_ATOMS: atom_id res chain seq x y z
N MET A 1 10.79 -1.71 -12.44
CA MET A 1 9.39 -1.82 -11.99
C MET A 1 9.44 -2.40 -10.60
N SER A 2 9.13 -1.58 -9.59
CA SER A 2 8.83 -2.07 -8.24
C SER A 2 7.44 -2.73 -8.29
N LEU A 3 7.30 -3.89 -7.67
CA LEU A 3 5.99 -4.54 -7.51
C LEU A 3 5.13 -3.66 -6.60
N SER A 4 3.95 -3.24 -7.07
CA SER A 4 2.98 -2.45 -6.31
C SER A 4 1.74 -3.27 -5.93
N ILE A 5 1.31 -3.14 -4.67
CA ILE A 5 0.14 -3.84 -4.14
C ILE A 5 -0.86 -2.82 -3.62
N GLY A 6 -2.04 -2.79 -4.23
CA GLY A 6 -3.16 -1.97 -3.81
C GLY A 6 -3.93 -2.62 -2.67
N ILE A 7 -3.98 -1.96 -1.51
CA ILE A 7 -4.83 -2.38 -0.40
C ILE A 7 -6.23 -1.83 -0.64
N VAL A 8 -7.21 -2.71 -0.79
CA VAL A 8 -8.61 -2.36 -1.02
C VAL A 8 -9.49 -2.93 0.09
N GLY A 9 -10.68 -2.36 0.24
CA GLY A 9 -11.66 -2.85 1.21
C GLY A 9 -12.83 -1.88 1.33
N LEU A 10 -13.87 -2.30 2.04
CA LEU A 10 -14.99 -1.42 2.37
C LEU A 10 -14.55 -0.31 3.34
N PRO A 11 -15.32 0.78 3.46
CA PRO A 11 -15.06 1.79 4.48
C PRO A 11 -14.99 1.17 5.89
N ASN A 12 -14.02 1.60 6.70
CA ASN A 12 -13.86 1.23 8.11
C ASN A 12 -13.47 -0.24 8.42
N VAL A 13 -12.94 -1.00 7.45
CA VAL A 13 -12.46 -2.39 7.68
C VAL A 13 -11.04 -2.50 8.26
N GLY A 14 -10.40 -1.36 8.60
CA GLY A 14 -9.04 -1.34 9.15
C GLY A 14 -7.92 -1.22 8.11
N LYS A 15 -8.27 -0.94 6.85
CA LYS A 15 -7.32 -0.73 5.74
C LYS A 15 -6.17 0.24 6.07
N SER A 16 -6.49 1.44 6.56
CA SER A 16 -5.45 2.43 6.89
C SER A 16 -4.65 2.07 8.13
N THR A 17 -5.21 1.28 9.05
CA THR A 17 -4.49 0.68 10.18
C THR A 17 -3.45 -0.33 9.69
N LEU A 18 -3.81 -1.23 8.77
CA LEU A 18 -2.89 -2.19 8.17
C LEU A 18 -1.79 -1.49 7.37
N PHE A 19 -2.15 -0.49 6.55
CA PHE A 19 -1.17 0.28 5.79
C PHE A 19 -0.14 0.97 6.71
N THR A 20 -0.61 1.60 7.78
CA THR A 20 0.24 2.27 8.77
C THR A 20 1.17 1.25 9.46
N ALA A 21 0.66 0.07 9.79
CA ALA A 21 1.44 -1.00 10.41
C ALA A 21 2.54 -1.53 9.47
N LEU A 22 2.25 -1.69 8.19
CA LEU A 22 3.19 -2.17 7.18
C LEU A 22 4.29 -1.16 6.87
N THR A 23 3.91 0.10 6.69
CA THR A 23 4.82 1.16 6.22
C THR A 23 5.56 1.85 7.35
N LYS A 24 5.08 1.73 8.60
CA LYS A 24 5.50 2.54 9.76
C LYS A 24 5.43 4.06 9.50
N ASN A 25 4.76 4.48 8.42
CA ASN A 25 4.50 5.87 8.12
C ASN A 25 3.30 6.31 8.96
N GLN A 26 3.45 7.39 9.74
CA GLN A 26 2.29 8.08 10.30
C GLN A 26 1.56 8.76 9.14
N VAL A 27 0.52 8.12 8.62
CA VAL A 27 -0.40 8.78 7.68
C VAL A 27 -1.10 9.88 8.48
N GLU A 28 -0.97 11.14 8.05
CA GLU A 28 -1.72 12.24 8.63
C GLU A 28 -3.21 11.96 8.44
N ALA A 29 -3.88 11.51 9.50
CA ALA A 29 -5.31 11.35 9.54
C ALA A 29 -5.97 12.73 9.55
N ALA A 30 -6.12 13.34 8.37
CA ALA A 30 -6.94 14.52 8.22
C ALA A 30 -8.42 14.11 8.41
N ASN A 31 -9.07 14.60 9.47
CA ASN A 31 -10.47 14.31 9.83
C ASN A 31 -11.49 15.01 8.91
N TYR A 32 -11.26 15.02 7.60
CA TYR A 32 -12.23 15.49 6.61
C TYR A 32 -12.54 14.35 5.63
N PRO A 33 -13.83 14.08 5.35
CA PRO A 33 -14.17 13.25 4.19
C PRO A 33 -13.52 13.91 2.96
N PHE A 34 -12.89 13.12 2.09
CA PHE A 34 -12.20 13.55 0.86
C PHE A 34 -10.73 14.02 0.96
N ALA A 35 -10.07 13.95 2.12
CA ALA A 35 -8.64 14.26 2.24
C ALA A 35 -7.74 13.07 1.83
N THR A 36 -7.71 12.74 0.54
CA THR A 36 -6.63 11.98 -0.14
C THR A 36 -6.90 12.01 -1.65
N ILE A 37 -6.46 13.08 -2.31
CA ILE A 37 -6.50 13.19 -3.79
C ILE A 37 -5.38 12.33 -4.39
N GLU A 38 -4.26 12.16 -3.67
CA GLU A 38 -3.18 11.23 -4.02
C GLU A 38 -3.22 10.01 -3.07
N PRO A 39 -3.10 8.78 -3.59
CA PRO A 39 -3.10 7.58 -2.76
C PRO A 39 -1.86 7.55 -1.85
N ASN A 40 -2.01 7.11 -0.60
CA ASN A 40 -0.84 6.96 0.27
C ASN A 40 -0.01 5.77 -0.24
N THR A 41 1.27 6.01 -0.53
CA THR A 41 2.21 4.93 -0.91
C THR A 41 3.25 4.71 0.18
N GLY A 42 3.77 3.48 0.26
CA GLY A 42 4.83 3.16 1.20
C GLY A 42 5.61 1.93 0.80
N ILE A 43 6.93 2.03 0.93
CA ILE A 43 7.88 0.97 0.55
C ILE A 43 8.21 0.13 1.78
N VAL A 44 8.01 -1.17 1.68
CA VAL A 44 8.23 -2.13 2.76
C VAL A 44 9.32 -3.14 2.35
N PRO A 45 10.37 -3.34 3.17
CA PRO A 45 11.37 -4.36 2.90
C PRO A 45 10.78 -5.76 3.10
N VAL A 46 11.08 -6.68 2.18
CA VAL A 46 10.66 -8.06 2.26
C VAL A 46 11.48 -8.79 3.33
N PRO A 47 10.83 -9.39 4.36
CA PRO A 47 11.55 -10.17 5.36
C PRO A 47 12.10 -11.45 4.71
N ASP A 48 13.42 -11.61 4.70
CA ASP A 48 14.09 -12.77 4.12
C ASP A 48 15.24 -13.25 5.02
N ALA A 49 15.03 -14.38 5.71
CA ALA A 49 16.04 -14.99 6.57
C ALA A 49 17.30 -15.46 5.81
N ARG A 50 17.20 -15.68 4.50
CA ARG A 50 18.34 -16.08 3.66
C ARG A 50 19.32 -14.92 3.50
N LEU A 51 18.81 -13.70 3.39
CA LEU A 51 19.64 -12.50 3.31
C LEU A 51 20.49 -12.34 4.57
N GLU A 52 19.90 -12.56 5.74
CA GLU A 52 20.62 -12.53 7.01
C GLU A 52 21.67 -13.64 7.13
N ALA A 53 21.33 -14.86 6.68
CA ALA A 53 22.27 -15.98 6.67
C ALA A 53 23.49 -15.69 5.77
N LEU A 54 23.27 -15.14 4.58
CA LEU A 54 24.34 -14.74 3.67
C LEU A 54 25.18 -13.59 4.23
N ALA A 55 24.55 -12.60 4.85
CA ALA A 55 25.25 -11.49 5.48
C ALA A 55 26.23 -11.96 6.57
N LYS A 56 25.86 -12.99 7.35
CA LYS A 56 26.75 -13.61 8.35
C LYS A 56 27.95 -14.33 7.75
N ILE A 57 27.82 -14.87 6.53
CA ILE A 57 28.90 -15.59 5.84
C ILE A 57 29.86 -14.61 5.16
N VAL A 58 29.32 -13.64 4.42
CA VAL A 58 30.09 -12.75 3.53
C VAL A 58 30.54 -11.47 4.24
N ASN A 59 29.89 -11.11 5.35
CA ASN A 59 30.15 -9.91 6.15
C ASN A 59 30.25 -8.61 5.30
N PRO A 60 29.20 -8.27 4.53
CA PRO A 60 29.21 -7.11 3.64
C PRO A 60 29.15 -5.79 4.42
N GLN A 61 29.60 -4.70 3.80
CA GLN A 61 29.47 -3.35 4.39
C GLN A 61 28.01 -2.92 4.59
N ARG A 62 27.09 -3.45 3.78
CA ARG A 62 25.65 -3.17 3.84
C ARG A 62 24.84 -4.33 3.25
N THR A 63 23.66 -4.59 3.81
CA THR A 63 22.64 -5.49 3.25
C THR A 63 21.51 -4.68 2.61
N LEU A 64 21.02 -5.14 1.46
CA LEU A 64 19.93 -4.52 0.70
C LEU A 64 18.79 -5.54 0.55
N PRO A 65 17.67 -5.38 1.29
CA PRO A 65 16.51 -6.24 1.07
C PRO A 65 15.80 -5.89 -0.24
N ALA A 66 15.09 -6.86 -0.79
CA ALA A 66 14.07 -6.58 -1.80
C ALA A 66 12.95 -5.74 -1.17
N THR A 67 12.24 -4.94 -1.98
CA THR A 67 11.19 -4.06 -1.50
C THR A 67 9.91 -4.26 -2.29
N VAL A 68 8.77 -4.03 -1.62
CA VAL A 68 7.43 -4.00 -2.20
C VAL A 68 6.80 -2.67 -1.88
N GLU A 69 6.10 -2.08 -2.84
CA GLU A 69 5.34 -0.85 -2.66
C GLU A 69 3.89 -1.20 -2.31
N PHE A 70 3.38 -0.64 -1.23
CA PHE A 70 1.97 -0.73 -0.87
C PHE A 70 1.29 0.61 -1.18
N VAL A 71 0.07 0.54 -1.70
CA VAL A 71 -0.76 1.69 -2.03
C VAL A 71 -2.06 1.58 -1.23
N ASP A 72 -2.34 2.53 -0.35
CA ASP A 72 -3.62 2.63 0.35
C ASP A 72 -4.66 3.23 -0.59
N ILE A 73 -5.57 2.40 -1.09
CA ILE A 73 -6.62 2.85 -2.00
C ILE A 73 -7.84 3.27 -1.16
N ALA A 74 -8.41 4.45 -1.42
CA ALA A 74 -9.60 4.95 -0.73
C ALA A 74 -10.74 3.91 -0.69
N GLY A 75 -11.62 3.90 0.31
CA GLY A 75 -12.62 2.82 0.46
C GLY A 75 -13.55 2.63 -0.75
N LEU A 76 -13.88 1.38 -1.08
CA LEU A 76 -14.83 1.03 -2.14
C LEU A 76 -16.22 1.57 -1.81
N VAL A 77 -16.72 2.51 -2.61
CA VAL A 77 -18.09 3.02 -2.51
C VAL A 77 -18.97 2.34 -3.55
N LYS A 78 -20.15 1.87 -3.11
CA LYS A 78 -21.16 1.30 -4.01
C LYS A 78 -21.52 2.34 -5.09
N GLY A 79 -21.49 1.93 -6.37
CA GLY A 79 -21.72 2.82 -7.51
C GLY A 79 -20.45 3.45 -8.11
N ALA A 80 -19.25 3.02 -7.69
CA ALA A 80 -18.00 3.53 -8.26
C ALA A 80 -17.89 3.35 -9.80
N SER A 81 -18.51 2.31 -10.35
CA SER A 81 -18.57 2.03 -11.79
C SER A 81 -19.62 2.84 -12.56
N GLU A 82 -20.54 3.53 -11.88
CA GLU A 82 -21.67 4.24 -12.49
C GLU A 82 -21.34 5.73 -12.77
N GLY A 83 -20.11 6.16 -12.51
CA GLY A 83 -19.61 7.48 -12.92
C GLY A 83 -20.16 8.66 -12.12
N ALA A 84 -20.90 8.42 -11.03
CA ALA A 84 -21.54 9.46 -10.22
C ALA A 84 -20.58 10.27 -9.31
N GLY A 85 -19.25 10.13 -9.46
CA GLY A 85 -18.27 10.86 -8.64
C GLY A 85 -16.84 10.31 -8.69
N LEU A 86 -16.13 10.33 -7.54
CA LEU A 86 -14.72 9.93 -7.33
C LEU A 86 -14.42 8.43 -7.59
N GLY A 87 -15.42 7.61 -7.91
CA GLY A 87 -15.27 6.16 -8.11
C GLY A 87 -14.35 5.76 -9.28
N ASN A 88 -14.31 6.57 -10.35
CA ASN A 88 -13.42 6.31 -11.48
C ASN A 88 -11.94 6.54 -11.14
N GLN A 89 -11.64 7.52 -10.26
CA GLN A 89 -10.27 7.74 -9.77
C GLN A 89 -9.81 6.58 -8.89
N PHE A 90 -10.72 6.04 -8.07
CA PHE A 90 -10.47 4.83 -7.29
C PHE A 90 -10.14 3.62 -8.18
N LEU A 91 -10.95 3.37 -9.23
CA LEU A 91 -10.71 2.25 -10.15
C LEU A 91 -9.42 2.44 -10.97
N ALA A 92 -9.02 3.69 -11.25
CA ALA A 92 -7.75 4.00 -11.89
C ALA A 92 -6.57 3.61 -10.99
N ASN A 93 -6.61 3.95 -9.70
CA ASN A 93 -5.57 3.59 -8.74
C ASN A 93 -5.42 2.06 -8.59
N ILE A 94 -6.51 1.29 -8.65
CA ILE A 94 -6.42 -0.17 -8.68
C ILE A 94 -5.69 -0.66 -9.94
N ARG A 95 -6.00 -0.09 -11.11
CA ARG A 95 -5.41 -0.50 -12.39
C ARG A 95 -3.91 -0.22 -12.48
N GLU A 96 -3.42 0.75 -11.72
CA GLU A 96 -2.00 1.09 -11.63
C GLU A 96 -1.22 0.15 -10.70
N CYS A 97 -1.92 -0.71 -9.93
CA CYS A 97 -1.30 -1.71 -9.06
C CYS A 97 -1.09 -3.04 -9.78
N ASP A 98 0.02 -3.72 -9.48
CA ASP A 98 0.32 -5.05 -10.02
C ASP A 98 -0.50 -6.17 -9.35
N ALA A 99 -0.91 -5.95 -8.09
CA ALA A 99 -1.72 -6.89 -7.32
C ALA A 99 -2.69 -6.17 -6.37
N ILE A 100 -3.71 -6.91 -5.91
CA ILE A 100 -4.72 -6.42 -4.96
C ILE A 100 -4.64 -7.24 -3.67
N ALA A 101 -4.65 -6.54 -2.53
CA ALA A 101 -4.84 -7.10 -1.20
C ALA A 101 -6.19 -6.59 -0.64
N GLU A 102 -7.20 -7.46 -0.61
CA GLU A 102 -8.53 -7.13 -0.06
C GLU A 102 -8.57 -7.42 1.44
N VAL A 103 -9.00 -6.42 2.22
CA VAL A 103 -9.12 -6.43 3.68
C VAL A 103 -10.58 -6.51 4.10
#